data_AF-A0A3D8PLM3-F1
#
_entry.id   AF-A0A3D8PLM3-F1
#
_cell.length_a   1.000
_cell.length_b   1.000
_cell.length_c   1.000
_cell.angle_alpha   90.00
_cell.angle_beta   90.00
_cell.angle_gamma   90.00
#
_symmetry.space_group_name_H-M   'P 1'
#
loop_
_entity.id
_entity.type
_entity.pdbx_description
1 polymer ?
#
loop_
_entity_poly.entity_id
_entity_poly.type
_entity_poly.pdbx_seq_one_letter_code
_entity_poly.pdbx_strand_id
1 'polypeptide(L)'
;MSERGYHLERTKHLFGKVADSQEDKGIAKYGKPLDPMDNYDWLQMALEEQVDGTKYLIAEMEKRRNIINEIRLLVADNCSSFAAFQEIKQLLDRLEGVNRDA
;
A
#
# COMPACT_ATOMS: atom_id res chain seq x y z
N MET A 1 4.61 15.31 -20.23
CA MET A 1 4.33 15.25 -18.77
C MET A 1 5.62 14.82 -18.07
N SER A 2 6.04 15.49 -17.00
CA SER A 2 7.22 15.05 -16.25
C SER A 2 6.93 13.77 -15.47
N GLU A 3 7.97 12.99 -15.14
CA GLU A 3 7.88 11.78 -14.32
C GLU A 3 7.17 12.04 -12.97
N ARG A 4 7.37 13.24 -12.41
CA ARG A 4 6.66 13.70 -11.19
C ARG A 4 5.18 13.98 -11.41
N GLY A 5 4.72 14.33 -12.61
CA GLY A 5 3.28 14.49 -12.87
C GLY A 5 2.55 13.16 -13.08
N TYR A 6 3.28 12.11 -13.49
CA TYR A 6 2.69 10.83 -13.85
C TYR A 6 2.01 10.12 -12.67
N HIS A 7 2.59 10.19 -11.47
CA HIS A 7 2.00 9.53 -10.31
C HIS A 7 0.65 10.15 -9.91
N LEU A 8 0.46 11.47 -10.10
CA LEU A 8 -0.79 12.16 -9.77
C LEU A 8 -1.94 11.70 -10.65
N GLU A 9 -1.72 11.63 -11.97
CA GLU A 9 -2.73 11.12 -12.91
C GLU A 9 -2.95 9.62 -12.74
N ARG A 10 -1.89 8.86 -12.43
CA ARG A 10 -2.00 7.44 -12.12
C ARG A 10 -2.89 7.19 -10.90
N THR A 11 -2.82 8.03 -9.87
CA THR A 11 -3.70 7.91 -8.70
C THR A 11 -5.16 8.02 -9.09
N LYS A 12 -5.54 9.07 -9.84
CA LYS A 12 -6.93 9.27 -10.28
C LYS A 12 -7.44 8.09 -11.11
N HIS A 13 -6.62 7.65 -12.07
CA HIS A 13 -6.96 6.54 -12.96
C HIS A 13 -7.13 5.21 -12.21
N LEU A 14 -6.20 4.88 -11.30
CA LEU A 14 -6.30 3.66 -10.51
C LEU A 14 -7.50 3.70 -9.57
N PHE A 15 -7.74 4.84 -8.92
CA PHE A 15 -8.87 4.98 -8.02
C PHE A 15 -10.20 4.78 -8.76
N GLY A 16 -10.37 5.42 -9.92
CA GLY A 16 -11.57 5.23 -10.75
C GLY A 16 -11.78 3.76 -11.14
N LYS A 17 -10.73 3.10 -11.62
CA LYS A 17 -10.80 1.66 -11.96
C LYS A 17 -11.15 0.76 -10.78
N VAL A 18 -10.62 1.06 -9.60
CA VAL A 18 -10.93 0.28 -8.40
C VAL A 18 -12.35 0.55 -7.95
N ALA A 19 -12.83 1.79 -8.03
CA ALA A 19 -14.21 2.13 -7.72
C ALA A 19 -15.19 1.36 -8.62
N ASP A 20 -14.98 1.36 -9.94
CA ASP A 20 -15.79 0.60 -10.89
C ASP A 20 -15.79 -0.91 -10.54
N SER A 21 -14.60 -1.47 -10.28
CA SER A 21 -14.47 -2.88 -9.92
C SER A 21 -15.13 -3.23 -8.58
N GLN A 22 -15.18 -2.31 -7.62
CA GLN A 22 -15.84 -2.55 -6.33
C GLN A 22 -17.36 -2.55 -6.48
N GLU A 23 -17.90 -1.67 -7.33
CA GLU A 23 -19.33 -1.67 -7.66
C GLU A 23 -19.73 -2.99 -8.32
N ASP A 24 -18.98 -3.44 -9.33
CA ASP A 24 -19.23 -4.72 -10.01
C ASP A 24 -19.20 -5.91 -9.05
N LYS A 25 -18.26 -5.91 -8.10
CA LYS A 25 -18.15 -6.96 -7.06
C LYS A 25 -19.32 -6.90 -6.08
N GLY A 26 -19.73 -5.70 -5.68
CA GLY A 26 -20.91 -5.49 -4.84
C GLY A 26 -22.16 -6.05 -5.50
N ILE A 27 -22.41 -5.67 -6.76
CA ILE A 27 -23.53 -6.19 -7.56
C ILE A 27 -23.44 -7.72 -7.71
N ALA A 28 -22.27 -8.27 -8.01
CA ALA A 28 -22.11 -9.72 -8.14
C ALA A 28 -22.38 -10.47 -6.81
N LYS A 29 -22.03 -9.87 -5.66
CA LYS A 29 -22.21 -10.47 -4.33
C LYS A 29 -23.64 -10.34 -3.81
N TYR A 30 -24.29 -9.20 -4.04
CA TYR A 30 -25.59 -8.86 -3.44
C TYR A 30 -26.75 -8.84 -4.46
N GLY A 31 -26.46 -8.99 -5.75
CA GLY A 31 -27.44 -9.04 -6.84
C GLY A 31 -28.02 -7.69 -7.27
N LYS A 32 -27.58 -6.59 -6.66
CA LYS A 32 -28.04 -5.22 -6.93
C LYS A 32 -26.98 -4.19 -6.53
N PRO A 33 -27.05 -2.96 -7.09
CA PRO A 33 -26.27 -1.83 -6.60
C PRO A 33 -26.61 -1.50 -5.14
N LEU A 34 -25.76 -0.72 -4.50
CA LEU A 34 -26.08 -0.11 -3.20
C LEU A 34 -27.36 0.73 -3.30
N ASP A 35 -28.36 0.38 -2.51
CA ASP A 35 -29.60 1.15 -2.36
C ASP A 35 -29.65 1.70 -0.93
N PRO A 36 -29.68 3.04 -0.72
CA PRO A 36 -29.69 3.61 0.62
C PRO A 36 -30.88 3.16 1.49
N MET A 37 -31.94 2.63 0.88
CA MET A 37 -33.13 2.13 1.56
C MET A 37 -33.02 0.66 1.99
N ASP A 38 -31.93 -0.04 1.69
CA ASP A 38 -31.74 -1.39 2.22
C ASP A 38 -31.59 -1.36 3.74
N ASN A 39 -32.01 -2.46 4.38
CA ASN A 39 -32.00 -2.61 5.82
C ASN A 39 -30.59 -2.98 6.35
N TYR A 40 -29.59 -2.19 5.98
CA TYR A 40 -28.21 -2.28 6.45
C TYR A 40 -27.84 -1.00 7.21
N ASP A 41 -26.96 -1.13 8.19
CA ASP A 41 -26.28 0.03 8.78
C ASP A 41 -25.07 0.40 7.93
N TRP A 42 -25.27 1.35 7.01
CA TRP A 42 -24.23 1.80 6.09
C TRP A 42 -23.01 2.40 6.78
N LEU A 43 -23.21 3.05 7.93
CA LEU A 43 -22.12 3.66 8.67
C LEU A 43 -21.27 2.59 9.36
N GLN A 44 -21.90 1.55 9.90
CA GLN A 44 -21.19 0.40 10.44
C GLN A 44 -20.40 -0.32 9.33
N MET A 45 -21.01 -0.58 8.17
CA MET A 45 -20.31 -1.22 7.05
C MET A 45 -19.12 -0.38 6.57
N ALA A 46 -19.27 0.94 6.47
CA ALA A 46 -18.17 1.84 6.12
C ALA A 46 -17.01 1.76 7.13
N LEU A 47 -17.32 1.66 8.43
CA LEU A 47 -16.31 1.48 9.47
C LEU A 47 -15.59 0.13 9.34
N GLU A 48 -16.31 -0.95 9.07
CA GLU A 48 -15.74 -2.28 8.83
C GLU A 48 -14.78 -2.27 7.63
N GLU A 49 -15.18 -1.66 6.51
CA GLU A 49 -14.33 -1.53 5.31
C GLU A 49 -13.09 -0.64 5.55
N GLN A 50 -13.20 0.41 6.38
CA GLN A 50 -12.03 1.20 6.80
C GLN A 50 -11.05 0.39 7.65
N VAL A 51 -11.57 -0.45 8.55
CA VAL A 51 -10.75 -1.38 9.35
C VAL A 51 -10.01 -2.36 8.42
N ASP A 52 -10.70 -2.93 7.43
CA ASP A 52 -10.08 -3.84 6.46
C ASP A 52 -9.04 -3.13 5.59
N GLY A 53 -9.33 -1.92 5.13
CA GLY A 53 -8.34 -1.07 4.46
C GLY A 53 -7.09 -0.84 5.31
N THR A 54 -7.27 -0.58 6.61
CA THR A 54 -6.16 -0.42 7.56
C THR A 54 -5.34 -1.70 7.72
N LYS A 55 -5.99 -2.88 7.79
CA LYS A 55 -5.29 -4.17 7.83
C LYS A 55 -4.42 -4.38 6.59
N TYR A 56 -4.90 -4.02 5.40
CA TYR A 56 -4.11 -4.14 4.17
C TYR A 56 -2.88 -3.25 4.17
N LEU A 57 -3.00 -2.01 4.69
CA LEU A 57 -1.86 -1.10 4.83
C LEU A 57 -0.81 -1.69 5.78
N ILE A 58 -1.22 -2.19 6.95
CA ILE A 58 -0.31 -2.81 7.92
C ILE A 58 0.35 -4.04 7.31
N ALA A 59 -0.40 -4.91 6.62
CA ALA A 59 0.15 -6.10 5.98
C ALA A 59 1.22 -5.76 4.93
N GLU A 60 0.99 -4.74 4.11
CA GLU A 60 1.98 -4.27 3.12
C GLU A 60 3.22 -3.65 3.80
N MET A 61 3.05 -2.94 4.91
CA MET A 61 4.18 -2.42 5.70
C MET A 61 5.04 -3.56 6.26
N GLU A 62 4.43 -4.58 6.86
CA GLU A 62 5.15 -5.75 7.38
C GLU A 62 5.86 -6.53 6.28
N LYS A 63 5.19 -6.74 5.14
CA LYS A 63 5.79 -7.37 3.95
C LYS A 63 7.05 -6.61 3.50
N ARG A 64 6.98 -5.28 3.39
CA ARG A 64 8.13 -4.45 2.99
C ARG A 64 9.27 -4.55 3.98
N ARG A 65 8.98 -4.49 5.28
CA ARG A 65 9.98 -4.64 6.35
C ARG A 65 10.71 -5.99 6.24
N ASN A 66 9.98 -7.07 6.01
CA ASN A 66 10.56 -8.41 5.85
C ASN A 66 11.51 -8.46 4.65
N ILE A 67 11.10 -7.96 3.49
CA ILE A 67 11.94 -7.90 2.28
C ILE A 67 13.19 -7.05 2.54
N ILE A 68 13.06 -5.91 3.22
CA ILE A 68 14.20 -5.03 3.53
C ILE A 68 15.20 -5.74 4.46
N ASN A 69 14.71 -6.49 5.44
CA ASN A 69 15.56 -7.30 6.32
C ASN A 69 16.28 -8.42 5.56
N GLU A 70 15.60 -9.11 4.64
CA GLU A 70 16.23 -10.09 3.76
C GLU A 70 17.35 -9.47 2.93
N ILE A 71 17.12 -8.29 2.34
CA ILE A 71 18.15 -7.56 1.60
C ILE A 71 19.31 -7.19 2.52
N ARG A 72 19.05 -6.68 3.72
CA ARG A 72 20.11 -6.32 4.69
C ARG A 72 21.02 -7.51 5.01
N LEU A 73 20.45 -8.71 5.22
CA LEU A 73 21.21 -9.94 5.46
C LEU A 73 22.07 -10.31 4.25
N LEU A 74 21.46 -10.34 3.05
CA LEU A 74 22.18 -10.67 1.82
C LEU A 74 23.36 -9.72 1.56
N VAL A 75 23.18 -8.42 1.79
CA VAL A 75 24.24 -7.44 1.59
C VAL A 75 25.30 -7.53 2.71
N ALA A 76 24.92 -7.81 3.96
CA ALA A 76 25.90 -8.03 5.03
C ALA A 76 26.81 -9.24 4.74
N ASP A 77 26.25 -10.32 4.20
CA ASP A 77 26.98 -11.57 3.95
C ASP A 77 27.84 -11.52 2.67
N ASN A 78 27.45 -10.72 1.66
CA ASN A 78 28.03 -10.79 0.32
C ASN A 78 28.70 -9.49 -0.16
N CYS A 79 28.54 -8.36 0.54
CA CYS A 79 29.08 -7.09 0.06
C CYS A 79 30.58 -6.98 0.30
N SER A 80 31.34 -7.00 -0.80
CA SER A 80 32.81 -6.89 -0.77
C SER A 80 33.31 -5.47 -0.52
N SER A 81 32.43 -4.46 -0.65
CA SER A 81 32.77 -3.04 -0.50
C SER A 81 32.01 -2.41 0.66
N PHE A 82 32.75 -1.96 1.68
CA PHE A 82 32.16 -1.28 2.83
C PHE A 82 31.40 0.00 2.44
N ALA A 83 31.90 0.76 1.46
CA ALA A 83 31.24 1.97 0.98
C ALA A 83 29.87 1.66 0.35
N ALA A 84 29.81 0.63 -0.51
CA ALA A 84 28.57 0.20 -1.13
C ALA A 84 27.57 -0.35 -0.09
N PHE A 85 28.05 -1.10 0.91
CA PHE A 85 27.22 -1.56 2.03
C PHE A 85 26.55 -0.39 2.76
N GLN A 86 27.30 0.68 3.08
CA GLN A 86 26.74 1.85 3.76
C GLN A 86 25.72 2.59 2.89
N GLU A 87 25.98 2.75 1.60
CA GLU A 87 25.05 3.40 0.67
C GLU A 87 23.73 2.63 0.56
N ILE A 88 23.79 1.31 0.38
CA ILE A 88 22.60 0.45 0.32
C ILE A 88 21.82 0.55 1.63
N LYS A 89 22.50 0.51 2.78
CA LYS A 89 21.85 0.65 4.09
C LYS A 89 21.11 1.98 4.21
N GLN A 90 21.72 3.09 3.79
CA GLN A 90 21.07 4.40 3.80
C GLN A 90 19.86 4.46 2.87
N LEU A 91 19.92 3.84 1.70
CA LEU A 91 18.77 3.75 0.79
C LEU A 91 17.61 2.96 1.40
N LEU A 92 17.91 1.84 2.07
CA LEU A 92 16.90 1.02 2.75
C LEU A 92 16.26 1.75 3.94
N ASP A 93 17.06 2.46 4.74
CA ASP A 93 16.54 3.27 5.86
C ASP A 93 15.60 4.38 5.35
N ARG A 94 15.96 5.03 4.24
CA ARG A 94 15.10 6.01 3.56
C ARG A 94 13.81 5.38 3.02
N LEU A 95 13.88 4.16 2.49
CA LEU A 95 12.71 3.43 1.99
C LEU A 95 11.74 3.05 3.12
N GLU A 96 12.25 2.68 4.30
CA GLU A 96 11.43 2.40 5.49
C GLU A 96 10.84 3.67 6.12
N GLY A 97 11.29 4.85 5.70
CA GLY A 97 10.89 6.11 6.32
C GLY A 97 11.49 6.29 7.72
N VAL A 98 12.58 5.59 8.05
CA VAL A 98 13.34 5.79 9.28
C VAL A 98 14.10 7.11 9.14
N ASN A 99 13.45 8.22 9.52
CA ASN A 99 14.11 9.51 9.63
C ASN A 99 15.03 9.47 10.85
N ARG A 100 16.33 9.59 10.63
CA ARG A 100 17.30 9.72 11.74
C ARG A 100 17.40 11.13 12.31
N ASP A 101 16.67 12.09 11.72
CA ASP A 101 16.67 13.51 12.07
C ASP A 101 15.28 14.03 12.54
N ALA A 102 14.40 13.15 13.02
CA ALA A 102 13.12 13.52 13.64
C ALA A 102 13.08 13.16 15.12
#